data_AF-A0A7Z1DTN7-F1
#
_entry.id   AF-A0A7Z1DTN7-F1
#
_cell.length_a   1.000
_cell.length_b   1.000
_cell.length_c   1.000
_cell.angle_alpha   90.00
_cell.angle_beta   90.00
_cell.angle_gamma   90.00
#
_symmetry.space_group_name_H-M   'P 1'
#
loop_
_entity.id
_entity.type
_entity.pdbx_description
1 polymer ?
#
loop_
_entity_poly.entity_id
_entity_poly.type
_entity_poly.pdbx_seq_one_letter_code
_entity_poly.pdbx_strand_id
1 'polypeptide(L)'
;MNKQTRKFVSVGMAILLVAAMPIQAWAQAVETRNLCRDSGIIFAFFNGVQTTSAEAHRALNEFRRIHGNERADGENIRYEVMYNHTNGLEDFVETFQQRVLEQEQILHGRFELALELINGGGTWWEKLGQLATTLPQIRDDFLDWYRASIVESLTSLADNPPTLNNYAEHQSRLDTWIVEGKQIVMVAHSQGNLFANSAYDYAASQTDAESLKLVHIAPATPIANGPHRLADKDLVINALRATGGVQDITDIIPAYLDRPAGLNGETDILGHGLLEIYLNPALNIGAAVVGDIENELAAVQPPEMPAEAETGFFTATLTWNGTGDVDLHVYEPGGSHVFYQTMSGQSGYLDVDNTTANGPEHYFASCKAETLQTGTYQVGIANYSRADGRTATLQIASFKDGALGTRSVTLGEPTGDAPSHMMFDVEVTEDNESGELEVSIR
;
A
#
# COMPACT_ATOMS: atom_id res chain seq x y z
N MET A 1 38.22 -22.81 -105.75
CA MET A 1 38.94 -21.52 -105.86
C MET A 1 38.39 -20.56 -104.81
N ASN A 2 39.27 -19.96 -104.01
CA ASN A 2 39.13 -18.87 -103.01
C ASN A 2 38.13 -19.06 -101.85
N LYS A 3 38.59 -19.25 -100.60
CA LYS A 3 39.25 -18.34 -99.62
C LYS A 3 38.30 -17.34 -98.94
N GLN A 4 38.13 -17.58 -97.63
CA GLN A 4 38.07 -16.59 -96.52
C GLN A 4 36.86 -15.64 -96.49
N THR A 5 36.17 -15.34 -95.37
CA THR A 5 36.57 -15.27 -93.96
C THR A 5 35.34 -14.92 -93.11
N ARG A 6 35.35 -15.36 -91.83
CA ARG A 6 34.72 -14.74 -90.64
C ARG A 6 33.18 -14.70 -90.59
N LYS A 7 32.48 -14.98 -89.49
CA LYS A 7 32.82 -15.28 -88.09
C LYS A 7 31.56 -15.90 -87.45
N PHE A 8 31.77 -17.02 -86.76
CA PHE A 8 31.05 -17.64 -85.63
C PHE A 8 29.56 -17.39 -85.38
N VAL A 9 28.86 -18.53 -85.37
CA VAL A 9 27.53 -18.84 -84.84
C VAL A 9 27.51 -18.80 -83.32
N SER A 10 26.43 -18.28 -82.73
CA SER A 10 25.91 -18.77 -81.45
C SER A 10 24.38 -18.68 -81.44
N VAL A 11 23.77 -19.88 -81.44
CA VAL A 11 22.34 -20.16 -81.38
C VAL A 11 21.87 -20.06 -79.93
N GLY A 12 20.71 -19.44 -79.72
CA GLY A 12 20.11 -19.22 -78.42
C GLY A 12 19.65 -20.51 -77.74
N MET A 13 19.89 -20.57 -76.42
CA MET A 13 19.34 -21.58 -75.53
C MET A 13 18.56 -20.84 -74.44
N ALA A 14 17.26 -21.07 -74.38
CA ALA A 14 16.36 -20.49 -73.39
C ALA A 14 16.65 -21.09 -72.01
N ILE A 15 16.93 -20.23 -71.03
CA ILE A 15 17.08 -20.60 -69.62
C ILE A 15 15.75 -20.29 -68.93
N LEU A 16 15.12 -21.33 -68.38
CA LEU A 16 14.03 -21.24 -67.41
C LEU A 16 14.63 -20.78 -66.07
N LEU A 17 14.45 -19.51 -65.72
CA LEU A 17 14.76 -18.96 -64.40
C LEU A 17 13.59 -19.28 -63.45
N VAL A 18 13.78 -20.28 -62.60
CA VAL A 18 12.97 -20.45 -61.39
C VAL A 18 13.43 -19.37 -60.40
N ALA A 19 12.61 -18.33 -60.25
CA ALA A 19 12.82 -17.31 -59.23
C ALA A 19 12.57 -17.94 -57.84
N ALA A 20 13.64 -18.31 -57.14
CA ALA A 20 13.58 -18.60 -55.72
C ALA A 20 13.36 -17.27 -54.96
N MET A 21 12.11 -16.95 -54.65
CA MET A 21 11.80 -15.88 -53.71
C MET A 21 12.19 -16.37 -52.30
N PRO A 22 13.04 -15.65 -51.54
CA PRO A 22 13.21 -15.94 -50.13
C PRO A 22 11.89 -15.62 -49.44
N ILE A 23 11.27 -16.64 -48.83
CA ILE A 23 10.21 -16.43 -47.85
C ILE A 23 10.90 -15.74 -46.67
N GLN A 24 10.87 -14.41 -46.65
CA GLN A 24 11.16 -13.68 -45.44
C GLN A 24 10.00 -13.98 -44.49
N ALA A 25 10.22 -14.94 -43.59
CA ALA A 25 9.40 -15.09 -42.41
C ALA A 25 9.54 -13.79 -41.62
N TRP A 26 8.50 -12.97 -41.66
CA TRP A 26 8.35 -11.86 -40.74
C TRP A 26 8.15 -12.51 -39.37
N ALA A 27 9.21 -12.64 -38.59
CA ALA A 27 9.07 -12.83 -37.17
C ALA A 27 8.40 -11.55 -36.67
N GLN A 28 7.08 -11.60 -36.45
CA GLN A 28 6.43 -10.59 -35.62
C GLN A 28 7.16 -10.66 -34.28
N ALA A 29 7.77 -9.56 -33.84
CA ALA A 29 8.23 -9.46 -32.48
C ALA A 29 7.00 -9.75 -31.60
N VAL A 30 7.05 -10.84 -30.83
CA VAL A 30 6.06 -11.07 -29.78
C VAL A 30 6.21 -9.87 -28.87
N GLU A 31 5.21 -9.02 -28.83
CA GLU A 31 5.18 -7.89 -27.92
C GLU A 31 5.20 -8.48 -26.50
N THR A 32 6.32 -8.29 -25.81
CA THR A 32 6.55 -8.82 -24.47
C THR A 32 5.49 -8.25 -23.55
N ARG A 33 4.65 -9.11 -22.96
CA ARG A 33 3.56 -8.64 -22.11
C ARG A 33 4.17 -8.17 -20.78
N ASN A 34 4.31 -6.86 -20.63
CA ASN A 34 4.76 -6.25 -19.38
C ASN A 34 3.60 -6.18 -18.38
N LEU A 35 3.77 -6.85 -17.25
CA LEU A 35 2.82 -6.98 -16.15
C LEU A 35 2.92 -5.80 -15.17
N CYS A 36 4.02 -5.06 -15.20
CA CYS A 36 4.24 -3.91 -14.34
C CYS A 36 4.24 -2.63 -15.16
N ARG A 37 3.77 -1.55 -14.54
CA ARG A 37 3.90 -0.20 -15.06
C ARG A 37 5.07 0.48 -14.35
N ASP A 38 5.96 1.11 -15.10
CA ASP A 38 7.01 1.93 -14.51
C ASP A 38 6.36 3.06 -13.71
N SER A 39 6.72 3.23 -12.44
CA SER A 39 6.19 4.27 -11.57
C SER A 39 7.28 4.72 -10.61
N GLY A 40 7.70 5.98 -10.74
CA GLY A 40 8.63 6.64 -9.82
C GLY A 40 7.96 7.14 -8.54
N ILE A 41 6.63 7.29 -8.51
CA ILE A 41 5.90 7.85 -7.37
C ILE A 41 5.02 6.80 -6.69
N ILE A 42 5.14 6.70 -5.37
CA ILE A 42 4.25 5.96 -4.49
C ILE A 42 3.35 6.94 -3.74
N PHE A 43 2.04 6.75 -3.86
CA PHE A 43 1.02 7.33 -3.00
C PHE A 43 0.63 6.30 -1.94
N ALA A 44 1.05 6.53 -0.69
CA ALA A 44 0.85 5.61 0.42
C ALA A 44 -0.25 6.13 1.36
N PHE A 45 -1.40 5.43 1.40
CA PHE A 45 -2.53 5.81 2.25
C PHE A 45 -2.56 5.04 3.57
N PHE A 46 -2.55 5.75 4.70
CA PHE A 46 -2.71 5.21 6.05
C PHE A 46 -4.14 5.42 6.54
N ASN A 47 -4.90 4.33 6.69
CA ASN A 47 -6.31 4.38 7.11
C ASN A 47 -6.48 4.71 8.60
N GLY A 48 -7.66 5.20 8.97
CA GLY A 48 -8.08 5.35 10.36
C GLY A 48 -8.34 3.99 11.04
N VAL A 49 -8.62 4.04 12.34
CA VAL A 49 -9.09 2.86 13.08
C VAL A 49 -10.50 2.44 12.63
N GLN A 50 -10.90 1.19 12.90
CA GLN A 50 -12.24 0.68 12.53
C GLN A 50 -12.54 0.71 11.01
N THR A 51 -11.51 0.85 10.18
CA THR A 51 -11.64 0.79 8.72
C THR A 51 -11.28 -0.61 8.27
N THR A 52 -12.22 -1.32 7.63
CA THR A 52 -11.92 -2.61 7.00
C THR A 52 -10.94 -2.43 5.84
N SER A 53 -10.21 -3.49 5.48
CA SER A 53 -9.33 -3.44 4.30
C SER A 53 -10.09 -3.02 3.03
N ALA A 54 -11.33 -3.47 2.85
CA ALA A 54 -12.15 -3.08 1.70
C ALA A 54 -12.50 -1.59 1.68
N GLU A 55 -12.77 -0.99 2.84
CA GLU A 55 -13.03 0.45 2.96
C GLU A 55 -11.76 1.28 2.76
N ALA A 56 -10.61 0.82 3.27
CA ALA A 56 -9.32 1.48 3.05
C ALA A 56 -8.97 1.51 1.55
N HIS A 57 -9.17 0.40 0.84
CA HIS A 57 -8.99 0.34 -0.62
C HIS A 57 -10.02 1.19 -1.36
N ARG A 58 -11.28 1.27 -0.88
CA ARG A 58 -12.27 2.19 -1.44
C ARG A 58 -11.81 3.64 -1.32
N ALA A 59 -11.29 4.04 -0.17
CA ALA A 59 -10.75 5.38 0.04
C ALA A 59 -9.53 5.66 -0.87
N LEU A 60 -8.60 4.70 -0.97
CA LEU A 60 -7.47 4.79 -1.90
C LEU A 60 -7.93 4.97 -3.36
N ASN A 61 -8.98 4.25 -3.77
CA ASN A 61 -9.54 4.38 -5.12
C ASN A 61 -10.20 5.75 -5.36
N GLU A 62 -10.77 6.39 -4.33
CA GLU A 62 -11.25 7.77 -4.44
C GLU A 62 -10.08 8.77 -4.59
N PHE A 63 -8.99 8.60 -3.83
CA PHE A 63 -7.77 9.39 -4.05
C PHE A 63 -7.27 9.24 -5.49
N ARG A 64 -7.17 7.99 -5.98
CA ARG A 64 -6.78 7.70 -7.37
C ARG A 64 -7.72 8.33 -8.40
N ARG A 65 -9.03 8.33 -8.13
CA ARG A 65 -10.02 8.98 -9.01
C ARG A 65 -9.87 10.50 -9.05
N ILE A 66 -9.51 11.11 -7.92
CA ILE A 66 -9.37 12.56 -7.77
C ILE A 66 -8.04 13.05 -8.37
N HIS A 67 -6.93 12.37 -8.05
CA HIS A 67 -5.57 12.79 -8.40
C HIS A 67 -5.06 12.17 -9.71
N GLY A 68 -5.75 11.15 -10.25
CA GLY A 68 -5.38 10.47 -11.49
C GLY A 68 -4.34 9.36 -11.29
N ASN A 69 -3.67 8.98 -12.38
CA ASN A 69 -2.62 7.95 -12.37
C ASN A 69 -1.23 8.49 -12.71
N GLU A 70 -1.16 9.79 -13.02
CA GLU A 70 0.02 10.44 -13.56
C GLU A 70 0.12 11.83 -12.96
N ARG A 71 1.33 12.22 -12.55
CA ARG A 71 1.64 13.60 -12.21
C ARG A 71 1.64 14.45 -13.49
N ALA A 72 1.58 15.77 -13.33
CA ALA A 72 1.55 16.73 -14.44
C ALA A 72 2.69 16.59 -15.47
N ASP A 73 3.84 16.00 -15.10
CA ASP A 73 4.98 15.71 -15.97
C ASP A 73 4.90 14.34 -16.68
N GLY A 74 3.85 13.56 -16.42
CA GLY A 74 3.64 12.22 -16.98
C GLY A 74 4.21 11.09 -16.14
N GLU A 75 4.82 11.38 -14.98
CA GLU A 75 5.33 10.37 -14.06
C GLU A 75 4.17 9.57 -13.44
N ASN A 76 4.25 8.25 -13.45
CA ASN A 76 3.14 7.41 -13.00
C ASN A 76 3.08 7.35 -11.48
N ILE A 77 1.86 7.43 -10.95
CA ILE A 77 1.57 7.33 -9.52
C ILE A 77 1.02 5.94 -9.23
N ARG A 78 1.71 5.20 -8.38
CA ARG A 78 1.26 3.92 -7.83
C ARG A 78 0.63 4.16 -6.47
N TYR A 79 -0.57 3.62 -6.29
CA TYR A 79 -1.37 3.81 -5.08
C TYR A 79 -1.32 2.54 -4.24
N GLU A 80 -0.95 2.65 -2.96
CA GLU A 80 -0.91 1.51 -2.03
C GLU A 80 -1.51 1.90 -0.67
N VAL A 81 -2.20 0.95 -0.03
CA VAL A 81 -2.69 1.11 1.35
C VAL A 81 -1.60 0.63 2.30
N MET A 82 -1.16 1.49 3.21
CA MET A 82 -0.37 1.13 4.39
C MET A 82 -1.35 0.77 5.50
N TYR A 83 -1.85 -0.47 5.45
CA TYR A 83 -3.01 -0.85 6.25
C TYR A 83 -2.69 -0.87 7.74
N ASN A 84 -3.52 -0.16 8.50
CA ASN A 84 -3.46 -0.14 9.95
C ASN A 84 -4.41 -1.22 10.48
N HIS A 85 -3.88 -2.43 10.71
CA HIS A 85 -4.59 -3.51 11.42
C HIS A 85 -5.02 -3.00 12.80
N THR A 86 -6.29 -2.66 12.94
CA THR A 86 -6.87 -2.11 14.17
C THR A 86 -7.91 -3.09 14.72
N ASN A 87 -7.50 -4.36 14.84
CA ASN A 87 -8.33 -5.46 15.37
C ASN A 87 -8.72 -5.24 16.84
N GLY A 88 -8.11 -4.27 17.55
CA GLY A 88 -8.44 -3.95 18.94
C GLY A 88 -9.83 -3.35 19.16
N LEU A 89 -10.57 -2.97 18.11
CA LEU A 89 -11.94 -2.47 18.24
C LEU A 89 -13.03 -3.54 18.04
N GLU A 90 -12.67 -4.75 17.61
CA GLU A 90 -13.62 -5.88 17.59
C GLU A 90 -13.98 -6.31 19.02
N ASP A 91 -12.98 -6.41 19.93
CA ASP A 91 -13.19 -6.61 21.38
C ASP A 91 -14.00 -5.47 22.02
N PHE A 92 -13.89 -4.24 21.49
CA PHE A 92 -14.65 -3.06 21.92
C PHE A 92 -16.13 -3.13 21.50
N VAL A 93 -16.41 -3.59 20.27
CA VAL A 93 -17.77 -3.90 19.82
C VAL A 93 -18.36 -5.01 20.69
N GLU A 94 -17.57 -6.04 21.05
CA GLU A 94 -17.98 -7.11 21.95
C GLU A 94 -18.26 -6.60 23.38
N THR A 95 -17.40 -5.75 23.96
CA THR A 95 -17.63 -5.14 25.29
C THR A 95 -18.78 -4.13 25.30
N PHE A 96 -18.99 -3.38 24.21
CA PHE A 96 -20.15 -2.51 24.04
C PHE A 96 -21.44 -3.32 23.94
N GLN A 97 -21.46 -4.40 23.15
CA GLN A 97 -22.55 -5.36 23.12
C GLN A 97 -22.82 -5.92 24.53
N GLN A 98 -21.79 -6.26 25.30
CA GLN A 98 -21.91 -6.71 26.69
C GLN A 98 -22.48 -5.64 27.65
N ARG A 99 -21.97 -4.40 27.65
CA ARG A 99 -22.47 -3.32 28.54
C ARG A 99 -23.89 -2.90 28.20
N VAL A 100 -24.27 -2.94 26.92
CA VAL A 100 -25.63 -2.69 26.45
C VAL A 100 -26.57 -3.81 26.94
N LEU A 101 -26.12 -5.06 26.92
CA LEU A 101 -26.85 -6.19 27.53
C LEU A 101 -26.97 -6.09 29.06
N GLU A 102 -26.00 -5.49 29.75
CA GLU A 102 -26.02 -5.34 31.22
C GLU A 102 -26.90 -4.17 31.72
N GLN A 103 -27.14 -3.13 30.90
CA GLN A 103 -27.97 -1.97 31.24
C GLN A 103 -29.43 -2.09 30.75
N GLU A 104 -30.06 -3.26 30.95
CA GLU A 104 -31.44 -3.60 30.56
C GLU A 104 -32.53 -2.58 30.99
N GLN A 105 -32.24 -1.62 31.88
CA GLN A 105 -33.24 -0.67 32.37
C GLN A 105 -33.27 0.69 31.68
N ILE A 106 -32.20 1.13 31.01
CA ILE A 106 -32.14 2.50 30.43
C ILE A 106 -32.50 2.49 28.93
N LEU A 107 -32.30 1.38 28.22
CA LEU A 107 -32.42 1.28 26.75
C LEU A 107 -33.62 0.44 26.26
N HIS A 108 -34.67 0.35 27.07
CA HIS A 108 -35.84 -0.47 26.78
C HIS A 108 -36.45 -0.14 25.40
N GLY A 109 -36.29 -1.05 24.43
CA GLY A 109 -36.95 -1.00 23.11
C GLY A 109 -36.18 -0.29 21.98
N ARG A 110 -34.86 -0.10 22.10
CA ARG A 110 -34.04 0.60 21.07
C ARG A 110 -32.76 -0.16 20.66
N PHE A 111 -32.61 -1.41 21.09
CA PHE A 111 -31.43 -2.26 20.86
C PHE A 111 -31.11 -2.52 19.38
N GLU A 112 -32.14 -2.63 18.52
CA GLU A 112 -31.97 -2.81 17.06
C GLU A 112 -31.26 -1.60 16.41
N LEU A 113 -31.36 -0.41 17.01
CA LEU A 113 -30.81 0.85 16.48
C LEU A 113 -29.33 1.06 16.84
N ALA A 114 -28.84 0.41 17.91
CA ALA A 114 -27.43 0.38 18.25
C ALA A 114 -26.65 -0.63 17.40
N LEU A 115 -27.31 -1.68 16.91
CA LEU A 115 -26.73 -2.68 16.01
C LEU A 115 -26.61 -2.17 14.56
N GLU A 116 -27.51 -1.30 14.10
CA GLU A 116 -27.35 -0.57 12.83
C GLU A 116 -26.15 0.40 12.84
N LEU A 117 -25.76 0.90 14.02
CA LEU A 117 -24.60 1.78 14.23
C LEU A 117 -23.27 1.11 13.85
N ILE A 118 -23.19 -0.21 13.99
CA ILE A 118 -21.97 -1.01 13.75
C ILE A 118 -21.87 -1.44 12.27
N ASN A 119 -22.99 -1.51 11.54
CA ASN A 119 -23.04 -2.02 10.17
C ASN A 119 -22.95 -0.94 9.08
N GLY A 120 -22.61 0.31 9.44
CA GLY A 120 -22.18 1.32 8.47
C GLY A 120 -23.22 1.75 7.43
N GLY A 121 -24.37 2.28 7.87
CA GLY A 121 -25.24 3.11 7.02
C GLY A 121 -26.75 3.03 7.31
N GLY A 122 -27.50 4.08 6.95
CA GLY A 122 -28.98 4.07 6.86
C GLY A 122 -29.75 5.13 7.67
N THR A 123 -31.08 5.17 7.42
CA THR A 123 -32.13 6.14 7.84
C THR A 123 -32.16 6.57 9.32
N TRP A 124 -31.36 5.94 10.18
CA TRP A 124 -31.25 6.27 11.59
C TRP A 124 -30.42 7.53 11.85
N TRP A 125 -29.37 7.83 11.08
CA TRP A 125 -28.63 9.08 11.23
C TRP A 125 -29.52 10.31 10.97
N GLU A 126 -30.39 10.25 9.97
CA GLU A 126 -31.42 11.27 9.74
C GLU A 126 -32.40 11.39 10.93
N LYS A 127 -32.78 10.27 11.55
CA LYS A 127 -33.63 10.25 12.76
C LYS A 127 -32.91 10.73 14.02
N LEU A 128 -31.62 10.46 14.18
CA LEU A 128 -30.78 11.02 15.24
C LEU A 128 -30.63 12.52 15.06
N GLY A 129 -30.50 13.03 13.84
CA GLY A 129 -30.57 14.45 13.54
C GLY A 129 -31.90 15.11 13.96
N GLN A 130 -33.01 14.42 13.71
CA GLN A 130 -34.35 14.85 14.14
C GLN A 130 -34.56 14.75 15.67
N LEU A 131 -33.97 13.74 16.32
CA LEU A 131 -34.05 13.56 17.77
C LEU A 131 -33.10 14.49 18.53
N ALA A 132 -31.91 14.77 18.00
CA ALA A 132 -30.93 15.71 18.57
C ALA A 132 -31.43 17.17 18.53
N THR A 133 -32.31 17.50 17.60
CA THR A 133 -32.98 18.81 17.54
C THR A 133 -34.19 18.91 18.49
N THR A 134 -34.71 17.79 19.00
CA THR A 134 -35.88 17.76 19.88
C THR A 134 -35.59 17.34 21.33
N LEU A 135 -34.50 16.61 21.59
CA LEU A 135 -34.12 16.07 22.89
C LEU A 135 -32.59 16.22 23.12
N PRO A 136 -32.13 17.36 23.67
CA PRO A 136 -30.71 17.66 23.88
C PRO A 136 -29.96 16.61 24.71
N GLN A 137 -30.62 16.02 25.71
CA GLN A 137 -30.01 14.98 26.57
C GLN A 137 -29.56 13.75 25.80
N ILE A 138 -30.35 13.23 24.85
CA ILE A 138 -30.00 12.02 24.10
C ILE A 138 -28.77 12.26 23.22
N ARG A 139 -28.66 13.47 22.66
CA ARG A 139 -27.47 13.90 21.91
C ARG A 139 -26.27 13.97 22.84
N ASP A 140 -26.41 14.61 23.99
CA ASP A 140 -25.30 14.82 24.92
C ASP A 140 -24.80 13.49 25.51
N ASP A 141 -25.71 12.58 25.90
CA ASP A 141 -25.39 11.24 26.40
C ASP A 141 -24.68 10.38 25.33
N PHE A 142 -25.12 10.46 24.07
CA PHE A 142 -24.44 9.78 22.96
C PHE A 142 -23.04 10.35 22.70
N LEU A 143 -22.90 11.67 22.68
CA LEU A 143 -21.61 12.32 22.47
C LEU A 143 -20.64 12.01 23.62
N ASP A 144 -21.12 11.95 24.86
CA ASP A 144 -20.31 11.61 26.03
C ASP A 144 -19.91 10.13 26.05
N TRP A 145 -20.81 9.22 25.66
CA TRP A 145 -20.47 7.82 25.43
C TRP A 145 -19.41 7.69 24.32
N TYR A 146 -19.64 8.32 23.17
CA TYR A 146 -18.74 8.26 22.02
C TYR A 146 -17.35 8.84 22.34
N ARG A 147 -17.31 9.96 23.09
CA ARG A 147 -16.07 10.53 23.64
C ARG A 147 -15.32 9.51 24.49
N ALA A 148 -16.00 8.85 25.42
CA ALA A 148 -15.38 7.86 26.29
C ALA A 148 -14.81 6.68 25.48
N SER A 149 -15.53 6.23 24.46
CA SER A 149 -15.08 5.17 23.55
C SER A 149 -13.84 5.55 22.75
N ILE A 150 -13.76 6.79 22.25
CA ILE A 150 -12.58 7.28 21.52
C ILE A 150 -11.37 7.42 22.45
N VAL A 151 -11.58 7.92 23.68
CA VAL A 151 -10.50 8.01 24.69
C VAL A 151 -9.99 6.62 25.04
N GLU A 152 -10.89 5.65 25.27
CA GLU A 152 -10.54 4.25 25.52
C GLU A 152 -9.77 3.65 24.34
N SER A 153 -10.19 3.90 23.10
CA SER A 153 -9.47 3.43 21.89
C SER A 153 -8.07 4.01 21.77
N LEU A 154 -7.88 5.30 22.10
CA LEU A 154 -6.54 5.89 22.11
C LEU A 154 -5.70 5.36 23.26
N THR A 155 -6.28 5.22 24.45
CA THR A 155 -5.62 4.62 25.59
C THR A 155 -5.25 3.17 25.28
N SER A 156 -6.09 2.41 24.59
CA SER A 156 -5.76 1.06 24.16
C SER A 156 -4.65 1.05 23.11
N LEU A 157 -4.58 2.01 22.18
CA LEU A 157 -3.42 2.14 21.28
C LEU A 157 -2.16 2.66 22.00
N ALA A 158 -2.29 3.35 23.13
CA ALA A 158 -1.14 3.77 23.92
C ALA A 158 -0.64 2.62 24.83
N ASP A 159 -1.56 1.86 25.42
CA ASP A 159 -1.32 0.75 26.36
C ASP A 159 -0.98 -0.55 25.63
N ASN A 160 -1.66 -0.82 24.51
CA ASN A 160 -1.42 -1.90 23.55
C ASN A 160 -1.14 -1.28 22.17
N PRO A 161 0.03 -0.66 21.98
CA PRO A 161 0.40 -0.13 20.68
C PRO A 161 0.21 -1.18 19.59
N PRO A 162 -0.14 -0.75 18.37
CA PRO A 162 -0.37 -1.66 17.25
C PRO A 162 0.77 -2.66 17.21
N THR A 163 0.44 -3.93 16.97
CA THR A 163 1.40 -5.03 17.12
C THR A 163 2.72 -4.67 16.44
N LEU A 164 3.87 -5.02 17.01
CA LEU A 164 5.19 -4.81 16.39
C LEU A 164 5.21 -5.20 14.90
N ASN A 165 4.33 -6.12 14.49
CA ASN A 165 4.11 -6.55 13.12
C ASN A 165 3.62 -5.43 12.19
N ASN A 166 2.73 -4.52 12.60
CA ASN A 166 2.29 -3.38 11.75
C ASN A 166 3.44 -2.45 11.41
N TYR A 167 4.21 -2.06 12.44
CA TYR A 167 5.37 -1.20 12.23
C TYR A 167 6.42 -1.90 11.37
N ALA A 168 6.67 -3.19 11.59
CA ALA A 168 7.58 -3.97 10.77
C ALA A 168 7.09 -4.09 9.30
N GLU A 169 5.80 -4.27 9.08
CA GLU A 169 5.18 -4.31 7.74
C GLU A 169 5.36 -2.97 7.00
N HIS A 170 5.06 -1.85 7.67
CA HIS A 170 5.25 -0.52 7.07
C HIS A 170 6.72 -0.21 6.81
N GLN A 171 7.60 -0.52 7.77
CA GLN A 171 9.05 -0.30 7.61
C GLN A 171 9.60 -1.11 6.44
N SER A 172 9.27 -2.40 6.34
CA SER A 172 9.74 -3.25 5.24
C SER A 172 9.22 -2.77 3.86
N ARG A 173 7.98 -2.27 3.80
CA ARG A 173 7.46 -1.68 2.55
C ARG A 173 8.20 -0.40 2.18
N LEU A 174 8.49 0.45 3.16
CA LEU A 174 9.27 1.67 2.97
C LEU A 174 10.71 1.36 2.53
N ASP A 175 11.36 0.40 3.17
CA ASP A 175 12.71 -0.04 2.80
C ASP A 175 12.74 -0.45 1.33
N THR A 176 11.74 -1.22 0.89
CA THR A 176 11.58 -1.61 -0.52
C THR A 176 11.49 -0.40 -1.44
N TRP A 177 10.57 0.53 -1.17
CA TRP A 177 10.40 1.72 -2.02
C TRP A 177 11.64 2.63 -2.02
N ILE A 178 12.36 2.72 -0.89
CA ILE A 178 13.59 3.49 -0.78
C ILE A 178 14.70 2.88 -1.65
N VAL A 179 14.93 1.57 -1.56
CA VAL A 179 15.96 0.91 -2.40
C VAL A 179 15.55 0.85 -3.88
N GLU A 180 14.26 0.82 -4.20
CA GLU A 180 13.76 1.01 -5.57
C GLU A 180 13.84 2.47 -6.06
N GLY A 181 14.35 3.40 -5.23
CA GLY A 181 14.54 4.81 -5.59
C GLY A 181 13.24 5.59 -5.79
N LYS A 182 12.17 5.23 -5.08
CA LYS A 182 10.85 5.85 -5.25
C LYS A 182 10.72 7.18 -4.53
N GLN A 183 9.91 8.04 -5.12
CA GLN A 183 9.33 9.23 -4.51
C GLN A 183 8.12 8.82 -3.68
N ILE A 184 8.05 9.20 -2.41
CA ILE A 184 7.01 8.73 -1.49
C ILE A 184 6.15 9.90 -1.02
N VAL A 185 4.85 9.84 -1.31
CA VAL A 185 3.84 10.77 -0.76
C VAL A 185 2.89 9.99 0.11
N MET A 186 2.99 10.23 1.42
CA MET A 186 2.12 9.63 2.43
C MET A 186 0.89 10.50 2.65
N VAL A 187 -0.27 9.87 2.81
CA VAL A 187 -1.52 10.55 3.20
C VAL A 187 -2.16 9.75 4.30
N ALA A 188 -2.54 10.41 5.38
CA ALA A 188 -3.08 9.73 6.56
C ALA A 188 -4.37 10.36 7.06
N HIS A 189 -5.33 9.53 7.45
CA HIS A 189 -6.60 9.98 8.02
C HIS A 189 -6.75 9.58 9.49
N SER A 190 -7.28 10.49 10.32
CA SER A 190 -7.66 10.21 11.70
C SER A 190 -6.48 9.67 12.54
N GLN A 191 -6.68 8.58 13.27
CA GLN A 191 -5.65 7.87 14.03
C GLN A 191 -4.56 7.22 13.16
N GLY A 192 -4.80 7.04 11.85
CA GLY A 192 -3.76 6.60 10.92
C GLY A 192 -2.54 7.53 10.89
N ASN A 193 -2.72 8.79 11.29
CA ASN A 193 -1.64 9.77 11.42
C ASN A 193 -0.58 9.38 12.49
N LEU A 194 -0.92 8.55 13.48
CA LEU A 194 0.07 8.03 14.44
C LEU A 194 1.06 7.09 13.75
N PHE A 195 0.54 6.18 12.92
CA PHE A 195 1.34 5.26 12.12
C PHE A 195 2.14 5.99 11.06
N ALA A 196 1.49 6.93 10.35
CA ALA A 196 2.15 7.71 9.31
C ALA A 196 3.30 8.57 9.85
N ASN A 197 3.17 9.14 11.05
CA ASN A 197 4.28 9.85 11.68
C ASN A 197 5.44 8.91 12.00
N SER A 198 5.17 7.72 12.57
CA SER A 198 6.23 6.75 12.83
C SER A 198 6.90 6.24 11.55
N ALA A 199 6.11 6.04 10.49
CA ALA A 199 6.57 5.61 9.18
C ALA A 199 7.41 6.71 8.50
N TYR A 200 6.97 7.96 8.62
CA TYR A 200 7.70 9.12 8.12
C TYR A 200 9.02 9.32 8.84
N ASP A 201 9.04 9.27 10.18
CA ASP A 201 10.26 9.42 10.98
C ASP A 201 11.29 8.31 10.65
N TYR A 202 10.81 7.08 10.41
CA TYR A 202 11.64 5.98 9.95
C TYR A 202 12.22 6.27 8.55
N ALA A 203 11.37 6.54 7.56
CA ALA A 203 11.81 6.76 6.19
C ALA A 203 12.72 8.00 6.05
N ALA A 204 12.43 9.09 6.77
CA ALA A 204 13.25 10.30 6.79
C ALA A 204 14.67 10.07 7.34
N SER A 205 14.91 8.98 8.07
CA SER A 205 16.26 8.58 8.50
C SER A 205 17.04 7.78 7.46
N GLN A 206 16.37 7.34 6.38
CA GLN A 206 16.91 6.44 5.36
C GLN A 206 16.95 7.07 3.95
N THR A 207 16.16 8.12 3.69
CA THR A 207 16.11 8.83 2.40
C THR A 207 16.14 10.35 2.57
N ASP A 208 16.31 11.07 1.47
CA ASP A 208 16.35 12.54 1.45
C ASP A 208 14.96 13.16 1.72
N ALA A 209 14.91 14.27 2.44
CA ALA A 209 13.66 14.95 2.83
C ALA A 209 12.84 15.48 1.63
N GLU A 210 13.49 15.68 0.48
CA GLU A 210 12.88 16.08 -0.77
C GLU A 210 12.08 14.93 -1.42
N SER A 211 12.45 13.68 -1.13
CA SER A 211 11.86 12.47 -1.69
C SER A 211 10.68 11.91 -0.90
N LEU A 212 10.41 12.46 0.29
CA LEU A 212 9.39 12.00 1.21
C LEU A 212 8.48 13.14 1.65
N LYS A 213 7.17 13.04 1.39
CA LYS A 213 6.14 13.99 1.82
C LYS A 213 5.04 13.31 2.63
N LEU A 214 4.36 14.08 3.49
CA LEU A 214 3.23 13.60 4.30
C LEU A 214 2.12 14.65 4.38
N VAL A 215 0.89 14.25 4.09
CA VAL A 215 -0.33 15.07 4.27
C VAL A 215 -1.19 14.48 5.38
N HIS A 216 -1.60 15.33 6.31
CA HIS A 216 -2.38 14.95 7.48
C HIS A 216 -3.86 15.36 7.33
N ILE A 217 -4.75 14.38 7.37
CA ILE A 217 -6.20 14.61 7.34
C ILE A 217 -6.78 14.21 8.70
N ALA A 218 -7.44 15.16 9.37
CA ALA A 218 -8.01 14.98 10.71
C ALA A 218 -7.03 14.34 11.72
N PRO A 219 -5.79 14.86 11.88
CA PRO A 219 -4.78 14.17 12.69
C PRO A 219 -5.21 14.06 14.16
N ALA A 220 -5.25 12.83 14.68
CA ALA A 220 -5.49 12.52 16.09
C ALA A 220 -4.24 12.70 16.97
N THR A 221 -3.32 13.57 16.56
CA THR A 221 -1.99 13.76 17.15
C THR A 221 -1.59 15.24 17.04
N PRO A 222 -0.80 15.78 17.99
CA PRO A 222 -0.26 17.13 17.90
C PRO A 222 0.98 17.22 17.01
N ILE A 223 1.42 16.11 16.39
CA ILE A 223 2.57 16.07 15.50
C ILE A 223 2.07 16.06 14.06
N ALA A 224 2.54 17.02 13.27
CA ALA A 224 2.32 17.07 11.83
C ALA A 224 3.66 17.36 11.13
N ASN A 225 4.10 16.42 10.29
CA ASN A 225 5.33 16.51 9.50
C ASN A 225 5.06 17.00 8.05
N GLY A 226 3.97 17.75 7.87
CA GLY A 226 3.53 18.33 6.61
C GLY A 226 2.21 19.08 6.76
N PRO A 227 1.54 19.49 5.66
CA PRO A 227 0.26 20.19 5.74
C PRO A 227 -0.80 19.33 6.43
N HIS A 228 -1.68 19.99 7.19
CA HIS A 228 -2.79 19.34 7.86
C HIS A 228 -4.12 20.02 7.62
N ARG A 229 -5.19 19.23 7.64
CA ARG A 229 -6.57 19.70 7.58
C ARG A 229 -7.41 19.14 8.70
N LEU A 230 -8.17 20.01 9.37
CA LEU A 230 -8.98 19.66 10.53
C LEU A 230 -10.23 20.55 10.58
N ALA A 231 -11.40 19.93 10.55
CA ALA A 231 -12.69 20.63 10.54
C ALA A 231 -13.14 21.09 11.94
N ASP A 232 -13.72 22.29 12.04
CA ASP A 232 -14.17 22.89 13.30
C ASP A 232 -15.27 22.09 14.03
N LYS A 233 -16.12 21.39 13.27
CA LYS A 233 -17.21 20.55 13.77
C LYS A 233 -16.92 19.05 13.64
N ASP A 234 -15.64 18.68 13.58
CA ASP A 234 -15.19 17.30 13.73
C ASP A 234 -15.33 16.89 15.20
N LEU A 235 -16.38 16.13 15.50
CA LEU A 235 -16.71 15.72 16.86
C LEU A 235 -15.72 14.69 17.43
N VAL A 236 -15.09 13.90 16.57
CA VAL A 236 -14.03 12.95 16.96
C VAL A 236 -12.81 13.72 17.45
N ILE A 237 -12.33 14.66 16.64
CA ILE A 237 -11.11 15.41 16.98
C ILE A 237 -11.36 16.41 18.10
N ASN A 238 -12.55 17.01 18.18
CA ASN A 238 -12.90 17.88 19.31
C ASN A 238 -13.03 17.11 20.63
N ALA A 239 -13.45 15.84 20.60
CA ALA A 239 -13.40 14.97 21.77
C ALA A 239 -11.96 14.80 22.26
N LEU A 240 -11.03 14.52 21.34
CA LEU A 240 -9.61 14.34 21.64
C LEU A 240 -8.94 15.60 22.16
N ARG A 241 -9.32 16.76 21.60
CA ARG A 241 -8.84 18.06 22.08
C ARG A 241 -9.19 18.32 23.55
N ALA A 242 -10.26 17.72 24.06
CA ALA A 242 -10.64 17.85 25.47
C ALA A 242 -9.77 17.02 26.41
N THR A 243 -9.08 15.99 25.91
CA THR A 243 -8.29 15.03 26.69
C THR A 243 -6.78 15.08 26.42
N GLY A 244 -6.33 15.81 25.39
CA GLY A 244 -4.93 15.93 25.01
C GLY A 244 -4.69 16.97 23.90
N GLY A 245 -3.46 17.02 23.39
CA GLY A 245 -3.08 17.92 22.30
C GLY A 245 -3.42 17.32 20.93
N VAL A 246 -4.14 18.08 20.10
CA VAL A 246 -4.32 17.82 18.66
C VAL A 246 -3.97 19.10 17.91
N GLN A 247 -3.77 19.01 16.60
CA GLN A 247 -3.53 20.18 15.75
C GLN A 247 -4.68 21.21 15.80
N ASP A 248 -4.36 22.43 15.39
CA ASP A 248 -5.32 23.53 15.29
C ASP A 248 -6.36 23.27 14.19
N ILE A 249 -7.58 23.79 14.41
CA ILE A 249 -8.64 23.84 13.38
C ILE A 249 -8.14 24.69 12.22
N THR A 250 -8.26 24.15 11.00
CA THR A 250 -7.89 24.86 9.78
C THR A 250 -9.11 25.31 8.99
N ASP A 251 -10.24 24.60 9.13
CA ASP A 251 -11.37 24.73 8.22
C ASP A 251 -12.71 24.74 8.96
N ILE A 252 -13.66 25.51 8.42
CA ILE A 252 -15.03 25.60 8.94
C ILE A 252 -15.94 24.79 8.03
N ILE A 253 -16.70 23.86 8.60
CA ILE A 253 -17.69 23.06 7.86
C ILE A 253 -19.13 23.44 8.26
N PRO A 254 -20.13 23.17 7.40
CA PRO A 254 -21.53 23.39 7.72
C PRO A 254 -21.99 22.60 8.96
N ALA A 255 -23.06 23.09 9.60
CA ALA A 255 -23.78 22.32 10.61
C ALA A 255 -24.43 21.10 9.97
N TYR A 256 -24.70 20.05 10.76
CA TYR A 256 -25.14 18.75 10.25
C TYR A 256 -26.28 18.82 9.22
N LEU A 257 -27.35 19.57 9.50
CA LEU A 257 -28.52 19.66 8.62
C LEU A 257 -28.22 20.30 7.25
N ASP A 258 -27.11 21.04 7.15
CA ASP A 258 -26.68 21.73 5.94
C ASP A 258 -25.50 21.01 5.26
N ARG A 259 -25.09 19.84 5.77
CA ARG A 259 -23.98 19.08 5.17
C ARG A 259 -24.45 18.35 3.92
N PRO A 260 -23.75 18.53 2.77
CA PRO A 260 -24.01 17.74 1.59
C PRO A 260 -23.56 16.29 1.82
N ALA A 261 -24.15 15.37 1.05
CA ALA A 261 -23.69 13.99 1.00
C ALA A 261 -22.24 13.91 0.46
N GLY A 262 -21.52 12.89 0.92
CA GLY A 262 -20.15 12.56 0.55
C GLY A 262 -20.00 11.87 -0.80
N LEU A 263 -18.77 11.46 -1.09
CA LEU A 263 -18.43 10.65 -2.26
C LEU A 263 -19.10 9.27 -2.24
N ASN A 264 -19.46 8.76 -1.05
CA ASN A 264 -20.18 7.52 -0.87
C ASN A 264 -21.72 7.70 -0.88
N GLY A 265 -22.23 8.92 -1.05
CA GLY A 265 -23.67 9.24 -1.02
C GLY A 265 -24.28 9.45 0.37
N GLU A 266 -23.50 9.29 1.44
CA GLU A 266 -23.96 9.42 2.82
C GLU A 266 -23.60 10.78 3.42
N THR A 267 -24.34 11.21 4.46
CA THR A 267 -23.98 12.38 5.28
C THR A 267 -23.30 11.94 6.56
N ASP A 268 -22.28 12.69 6.99
CA ASP A 268 -21.61 12.41 8.26
C ASP A 268 -22.00 13.41 9.36
N ILE A 269 -22.62 12.91 10.44
CA ILE A 269 -22.98 13.68 11.65
C ILE A 269 -21.75 14.06 12.47
N LEU A 270 -20.74 13.21 12.49
CA LEU A 270 -19.53 13.43 13.28
C LEU A 270 -18.66 14.52 12.66
N GLY A 271 -18.77 14.77 11.36
CA GLY A 271 -17.95 15.77 10.70
C GLY A 271 -16.48 15.32 10.57
N HIS A 272 -16.24 14.01 10.58
CA HIS A 272 -14.94 13.35 10.67
C HIS A 272 -14.61 12.47 9.45
N GLY A 273 -15.62 11.92 8.78
CA GLY A 273 -15.51 10.94 7.71
C GLY A 273 -14.65 11.43 6.55
N LEU A 274 -13.77 10.56 6.06
CA LEU A 274 -12.84 10.89 4.99
C LEU A 274 -13.60 11.23 3.70
N LEU A 275 -14.54 10.38 3.28
CA LEU A 275 -15.27 10.52 2.01
C LEU A 275 -16.41 11.55 2.09
N GLU A 276 -16.96 11.73 3.29
CA GLU A 276 -18.13 12.54 3.56
C GLU A 276 -17.79 14.00 3.83
N ILE A 277 -16.60 14.24 4.40
CA ILE A 277 -16.17 15.57 4.84
C ILE A 277 -14.87 15.97 4.14
N TYR A 278 -13.80 15.22 4.37
CA TYR A 278 -12.45 15.66 4.01
C TYR A 278 -12.09 15.50 2.53
N LEU A 279 -12.82 14.67 1.77
CA LEU A 279 -12.72 14.56 0.31
C LEU A 279 -14.01 15.03 -0.40
N ASN A 280 -14.94 15.65 0.32
CA ASN A 280 -16.21 16.06 -0.25
C ASN A 280 -16.03 17.28 -1.16
N PRO A 281 -16.27 17.17 -2.48
CA PRO A 281 -16.05 18.26 -3.42
C PRO A 281 -17.05 19.43 -3.23
N ALA A 282 -18.14 19.22 -2.49
CA ALA A 282 -19.09 20.28 -2.15
C ALA A 282 -18.65 21.10 -0.92
N LEU A 283 -17.55 20.73 -0.25
CA LEU A 283 -17.00 21.41 0.92
C LEU A 283 -15.63 22.02 0.60
N ASN A 284 -15.37 23.24 1.10
CA ASN A 284 -14.09 23.91 0.93
C ASN A 284 -12.91 23.09 1.48
N ILE A 285 -13.12 22.38 2.60
CA ILE A 285 -12.09 21.50 3.19
C ILE A 285 -11.70 20.38 2.24
N GLY A 286 -12.64 19.86 1.44
CA GLY A 286 -12.36 18.85 0.41
C GLY A 286 -11.44 19.40 -0.67
N ALA A 287 -11.74 20.59 -1.20
CA ALA A 287 -10.87 21.27 -2.15
C ALA A 287 -9.48 21.59 -1.55
N ALA A 288 -9.43 21.92 -0.25
CA ALA A 288 -8.19 22.22 0.45
C ALA A 288 -7.30 20.98 0.65
N VAL A 289 -7.88 19.84 1.07
CA VAL A 289 -7.17 18.55 1.16
C VAL A 289 -6.62 18.14 -0.20
N VAL A 290 -7.42 18.24 -1.26
CA VAL A 290 -6.97 17.94 -2.62
C VAL A 290 -5.81 18.86 -3.02
N GLY A 291 -5.92 20.17 -2.74
CA GLY A 291 -4.86 21.12 -3.02
C GLY A 291 -3.56 20.82 -2.28
N ASP A 292 -3.62 20.43 -1.00
CA ASP A 292 -2.43 20.07 -0.23
C ASP A 292 -1.73 18.84 -0.83
N ILE A 293 -2.50 17.81 -1.20
CA ILE A 293 -1.96 16.59 -1.82
C ILE A 293 -1.34 16.89 -3.20
N GLU A 294 -2.01 17.67 -4.04
CA GLU A 294 -1.47 18.07 -5.35
C GLU A 294 -0.17 18.88 -5.21
N ASN A 295 -0.08 19.74 -4.19
CA ASN A 295 1.15 20.48 -3.90
C ASN A 295 2.29 19.54 -3.49
N GLU A 296 2.04 18.54 -2.64
CA GLU A 296 3.06 17.58 -2.23
C GLU A 296 3.47 16.64 -3.38
N LEU A 297 2.52 16.18 -4.20
CA LEU A 297 2.81 15.42 -5.43
C LEU A 297 3.67 16.22 -6.42
N ALA A 298 3.42 17.52 -6.56
CA ALA A 298 4.23 18.40 -7.39
C ALA A 298 5.60 18.70 -6.78
N ALA A 299 5.71 18.73 -5.45
CA ALA A 299 6.93 19.09 -4.74
C ALA A 299 7.89 17.91 -4.53
N VAL A 300 7.39 16.67 -4.42
CA VAL A 300 8.23 15.49 -4.19
C VAL A 300 9.23 15.28 -5.34
N GLN A 301 10.49 15.05 -5.01
CA GLN A 301 11.59 14.85 -5.96
C GLN A 301 12.13 13.43 -5.88
N PRO A 302 12.74 12.89 -6.95
CA PRO A 302 13.50 11.64 -6.86
C PRO A 302 14.56 11.73 -5.76
N PRO A 303 14.86 10.62 -5.04
CA PRO A 303 15.97 10.59 -4.10
C PRO A 303 17.30 10.90 -4.81
N GLU A 304 18.25 11.49 -4.10
CA GLU A 304 19.58 11.78 -4.66
C GLU A 304 20.39 10.49 -4.87
N MET A 305 20.14 9.49 -4.01
CA MET A 305 20.73 8.17 -4.12
C MET A 305 20.11 7.40 -5.29
N PRO A 306 20.93 6.74 -6.13
CA PRO A 306 20.41 5.93 -7.24
C PRO A 306 19.64 4.71 -6.70
N ALA A 307 18.64 4.26 -7.45
CA ALA A 307 17.97 3.00 -7.15
C ALA A 307 18.96 1.83 -7.15
N GLU A 308 18.88 0.99 -6.12
CA GLU A 308 19.66 -0.22 -5.93
C GLU A 308 18.85 -1.48 -6.29
N ALA A 309 17.51 -1.39 -6.24
CA ALA A 309 16.58 -2.47 -6.52
C ALA A 309 15.63 -2.14 -7.69
N GLU A 310 15.03 -3.17 -8.28
CA GLU A 310 14.03 -3.05 -9.35
C GLU A 310 12.60 -3.36 -8.87
N THR A 311 11.60 -2.74 -9.51
CA THR A 311 10.18 -2.99 -9.21
C THR A 311 9.68 -4.24 -9.93
N GLY A 312 9.41 -5.32 -9.20
CA GLY A 312 8.99 -6.62 -9.75
C GLY A 312 7.48 -6.86 -9.80
N PHE A 313 7.08 -7.91 -10.53
CA PHE A 313 5.69 -8.42 -10.51
C PHE A 313 5.30 -8.83 -9.10
N PHE A 314 6.24 -9.46 -8.39
CA PHE A 314 6.31 -9.46 -6.95
C PHE A 314 7.76 -9.29 -6.51
N THR A 315 7.96 -8.88 -5.27
CA THR A 315 9.27 -8.80 -4.63
C THR A 315 9.27 -9.50 -3.29
N ALA A 316 10.46 -9.89 -2.86
CA ALA A 316 10.72 -10.38 -1.51
C ALA A 316 11.81 -9.50 -0.88
N THR A 317 11.46 -8.80 0.21
CA THR A 317 12.36 -7.87 0.89
C THR A 317 12.65 -8.37 2.29
N LEU A 318 13.93 -8.64 2.57
CA LEU A 318 14.42 -9.13 3.84
C LEU A 318 15.17 -8.04 4.58
N THR A 319 14.77 -7.72 5.81
CA THR A 319 15.49 -6.83 6.71
C THR A 319 15.77 -7.53 8.04
N TRP A 320 16.70 -7.00 8.83
CA TRP A 320 16.95 -7.50 10.19
C TRP A 320 17.32 -6.36 11.13
N ASN A 321 17.47 -6.64 12.42
CA ASN A 321 17.91 -5.63 13.38
C ASN A 321 19.38 -5.78 13.79
N GLY A 322 20.19 -4.78 13.47
CA GLY A 322 21.59 -4.69 13.88
C GLY A 322 22.57 -5.40 12.93
N THR A 323 23.77 -5.64 13.44
CA THR A 323 24.88 -6.22 12.66
C THR A 323 24.65 -7.69 12.39
N GLY A 324 25.16 -8.16 11.26
CA GLY A 324 25.06 -9.55 10.85
C GLY A 324 24.82 -9.64 9.35
N ASP A 325 24.84 -10.85 8.86
CA ASP A 325 24.69 -11.20 7.46
C ASP A 325 23.56 -12.25 7.37
N VAL A 326 22.46 -11.89 6.73
CA VAL A 326 21.23 -12.70 6.69
C VAL A 326 20.80 -12.85 5.24
N ASP A 327 21.02 -14.04 4.68
CA ASP A 327 20.78 -14.31 3.28
C ASP A 327 19.31 -14.62 3.00
N LEU A 328 18.81 -14.07 1.89
CA LEU A 328 17.56 -14.38 1.23
C LEU A 328 17.79 -15.52 0.23
N HIS A 329 16.90 -16.51 0.30
CA HIS A 329 16.88 -17.64 -0.61
C HIS A 329 15.51 -17.75 -1.28
N VAL A 330 15.50 -17.83 -2.60
CA VAL A 330 14.28 -18.05 -3.39
C VAL A 330 14.43 -19.29 -4.26
N TYR A 331 13.57 -20.27 -4.04
CA TYR A 331 13.42 -21.44 -4.91
C TYR A 331 12.30 -21.17 -5.91
N GLU A 332 12.64 -21.01 -7.19
CA GLU A 332 11.67 -20.75 -8.25
C GLU A 332 11.00 -22.05 -8.75
N PRO A 333 9.80 -21.99 -9.36
CA PRO A 333 9.07 -23.16 -9.86
C PRO A 333 9.88 -24.04 -10.83
N GLY A 334 10.77 -23.44 -11.62
CA GLY A 334 11.66 -24.14 -12.55
C GLY A 334 12.81 -24.93 -11.89
N GLY A 335 12.94 -24.88 -10.57
CA GLY A 335 14.00 -25.54 -9.79
C GLY A 335 15.27 -24.69 -9.60
N SER A 336 15.28 -23.44 -10.05
CA SER A 336 16.35 -22.49 -9.76
C SER A 336 16.36 -22.14 -8.28
N HIS A 337 17.56 -22.06 -7.68
CA HIS A 337 17.76 -21.55 -6.33
C HIS A 337 18.55 -20.24 -6.43
N VAL A 338 17.88 -19.14 -6.09
CA VAL A 338 18.41 -17.78 -6.16
C VAL A 338 18.85 -17.34 -4.77
N PHE A 339 20.12 -16.97 -4.63
CA PHE A 339 20.76 -16.45 -3.41
C PHE A 339 22.13 -15.83 -3.78
N TYR A 340 22.88 -15.26 -2.84
CA TYR A 340 24.10 -14.47 -3.13
C TYR A 340 25.13 -15.16 -4.05
N GLN A 341 25.30 -16.50 -4.01
CA GLN A 341 26.22 -17.20 -4.92
C GLN A 341 25.64 -17.43 -6.33
N THR A 342 24.32 -17.51 -6.45
CA THR A 342 23.59 -17.72 -7.70
C THR A 342 22.47 -16.69 -7.78
N MET A 343 22.83 -15.44 -8.07
CA MET A 343 21.91 -14.32 -7.97
C MET A 343 20.81 -14.30 -9.03
N SER A 344 20.90 -15.09 -10.10
CA SER A 344 19.90 -15.09 -11.18
C SER A 344 19.18 -16.43 -11.31
N GLY A 345 17.85 -16.37 -11.34
CA GLY A 345 16.95 -17.46 -11.68
C GLY A 345 16.42 -17.37 -13.11
N GLN A 346 15.39 -18.16 -13.39
CA GLN A 346 14.62 -18.10 -14.64
C GLN A 346 13.56 -17.00 -14.59
N SER A 347 12.97 -16.76 -13.43
CA SER A 347 11.89 -15.78 -13.24
C SER A 347 12.37 -14.44 -12.71
N GLY A 348 13.44 -14.43 -11.93
CA GLY A 348 13.88 -13.25 -11.20
C GLY A 348 15.35 -13.31 -10.80
N TYR A 349 15.78 -12.36 -9.97
CA TYR A 349 17.13 -12.31 -9.43
C TYR A 349 17.18 -11.55 -8.10
N LEU A 350 18.23 -11.83 -7.33
CA LEU A 350 18.63 -11.05 -6.17
C LEU A 350 19.35 -9.79 -6.68
N ASP A 351 18.74 -8.62 -6.50
CA ASP A 351 19.28 -7.33 -6.97
C ASP A 351 19.98 -6.55 -5.85
N VAL A 352 19.58 -6.75 -4.60
CA VAL A 352 20.26 -6.22 -3.41
C VAL A 352 20.70 -7.36 -2.49
N ASP A 353 22.00 -7.39 -2.19
CA ASP A 353 22.69 -8.34 -1.31
C ASP A 353 23.46 -7.55 -0.23
N ASN A 354 22.86 -7.41 0.96
CA ASN A 354 23.45 -6.61 2.05
C ASN A 354 24.13 -7.53 3.06
N THR A 355 25.44 -7.38 3.23
CA THR A 355 26.22 -8.28 4.09
C THR A 355 26.63 -7.68 5.45
N THR A 356 26.03 -6.55 5.86
CA THR A 356 26.59 -5.73 6.96
C THR A 356 25.65 -5.54 8.13
N ALA A 357 24.54 -4.85 7.92
CA ALA A 357 23.61 -4.48 8.98
C ALA A 357 22.26 -4.08 8.40
N ASN A 358 21.21 -4.41 9.14
CA ASN A 358 19.80 -4.10 8.92
C ASN A 358 19.14 -4.56 7.61
N GLY A 359 19.90 -5.01 6.62
CA GLY A 359 19.39 -5.22 5.27
C GLY A 359 19.15 -3.88 4.54
N PRO A 360 18.32 -3.85 3.49
CA PRO A 360 17.57 -4.98 2.99
C PRO A 360 18.44 -5.92 2.12
N GLU A 361 18.04 -7.19 2.03
CA GLU A 361 18.21 -7.96 0.80
C GLU A 361 16.91 -7.93 0.00
N HIS A 362 17.01 -8.00 -1.32
CA HIS A 362 15.87 -7.85 -2.21
C HIS A 362 15.95 -8.85 -3.37
N TYR A 363 14.84 -9.55 -3.60
CA TYR A 363 14.61 -10.36 -4.78
C TYR A 363 13.47 -9.75 -5.60
N PHE A 364 13.72 -9.62 -6.89
CA PHE A 364 12.78 -9.17 -7.89
C PHE A 364 12.30 -10.34 -8.76
N ALA A 365 10.98 -10.47 -8.96
CA ALA A 365 10.40 -11.34 -9.97
C ALA A 365 9.99 -10.56 -11.23
N SER A 366 10.27 -11.11 -12.41
CA SER A 366 10.13 -10.41 -13.68
C SER A 366 8.71 -9.91 -13.95
N CYS A 367 8.63 -8.66 -14.38
CA CYS A 367 7.43 -8.09 -14.95
C CYS A 367 7.13 -8.59 -16.37
N LYS A 368 7.99 -9.41 -16.99
CA LYS A 368 7.74 -9.97 -18.33
C LYS A 368 7.02 -11.30 -18.20
N ALA A 369 5.80 -11.39 -18.73
CA ALA A 369 4.99 -12.60 -18.64
C ALA A 369 5.67 -13.85 -19.22
N GLU A 370 6.50 -13.69 -20.26
CA GLU A 370 7.25 -14.80 -20.86
C GLU A 370 8.47 -15.25 -20.04
N THR A 371 8.92 -14.45 -19.07
CA THR A 371 10.03 -14.78 -18.16
C THR A 371 9.49 -15.31 -16.83
N LEU A 372 8.39 -14.74 -16.34
CA LEU A 372 7.77 -15.14 -15.08
C LEU A 372 7.15 -16.53 -15.17
N GLN A 373 7.50 -17.42 -14.24
CA GLN A 373 6.96 -18.77 -14.19
C GLN A 373 5.72 -18.85 -13.28
N THR A 374 4.66 -19.51 -13.75
CA THR A 374 3.57 -19.93 -12.87
C THR A 374 4.02 -21.08 -11.98
N GLY A 375 3.56 -21.09 -10.73
CA GLY A 375 3.86 -22.13 -9.75
C GLY A 375 4.18 -21.55 -8.38
N THR A 376 4.74 -22.40 -7.52
CA THR A 376 5.13 -22.01 -6.15
C THR A 376 6.60 -21.61 -6.09
N TYR A 377 6.84 -20.38 -5.63
CA TYR A 377 8.14 -19.90 -5.21
C TYR A 377 8.27 -20.10 -3.71
N GLN A 378 9.34 -20.74 -3.25
CA GLN A 378 9.58 -20.91 -1.82
C GLN A 378 10.64 -19.91 -1.38
N VAL A 379 10.28 -19.04 -0.44
CA VAL A 379 11.14 -17.95 0.04
C VAL A 379 11.57 -18.27 1.46
N GLY A 380 12.87 -18.36 1.68
CA GLY A 380 13.47 -18.67 2.96
C GLY A 380 14.64 -17.75 3.29
N ILE A 381 15.08 -17.83 4.54
CA ILE A 381 16.19 -17.01 5.04
C ILE A 381 17.20 -17.86 5.82
N ALA A 382 18.46 -17.44 5.80
CA ALA A 382 19.55 -18.05 6.55
C ALA A 382 20.26 -17.00 7.40
N ASN A 383 20.68 -17.36 8.62
CA ASN A 383 21.72 -16.59 9.29
C ASN A 383 23.05 -17.01 8.66
N TYR A 384 23.53 -16.28 7.65
CA TYR A 384 24.80 -16.61 7.03
C TYR A 384 25.95 -16.44 8.02
N SER A 385 26.01 -15.28 8.68
CA SER A 385 26.97 -15.06 9.75
C SER A 385 26.57 -13.97 10.73
N ARG A 386 26.90 -14.17 12.02
CA ARG A 386 26.89 -13.13 13.06
C ARG A 386 25.54 -12.43 13.28
N ALA A 387 24.44 -13.05 12.88
CA ALA A 387 23.09 -12.55 13.14
C ALA A 387 22.33 -13.36 14.23
N ASP A 388 23.06 -14.09 15.10
CA ASP A 388 22.43 -14.82 16.21
C ASP A 388 21.68 -13.86 17.15
N GLY A 389 20.45 -14.21 17.50
CA GLY A 389 19.55 -13.40 18.32
C GLY A 389 18.96 -12.17 17.62
N ARG A 390 19.24 -11.95 16.33
CA ARG A 390 18.59 -10.88 15.55
C ARG A 390 17.19 -11.32 15.11
N THR A 391 16.29 -10.36 15.02
CA THR A 391 14.99 -10.52 14.38
C THR A 391 15.14 -10.17 12.91
N ALA A 392 14.93 -11.14 12.04
CA ALA A 392 14.80 -10.95 10.61
C ALA A 392 13.31 -10.83 10.25
N THR A 393 12.99 -9.94 9.33
CA THR A 393 11.65 -9.65 8.81
C THR A 393 11.66 -9.80 7.31
N LEU A 394 10.77 -10.64 6.78
CA LEU A 394 10.60 -10.83 5.35
C LEU A 394 9.20 -10.39 4.94
N GLN A 395 9.11 -9.55 3.92
CA GLN A 395 7.86 -9.14 3.30
C GLN A 395 7.79 -9.61 1.85
N ILE A 396 6.63 -10.16 1.47
CA ILE A 396 6.27 -10.39 0.07
C ILE A 396 5.30 -9.30 -0.34
N ALA A 397 5.57 -8.64 -1.47
CA ALA A 397 4.68 -7.65 -2.03
C ALA A 397 4.48 -7.88 -3.53
N SER A 398 3.27 -7.66 -4.04
CA SER A 398 2.98 -7.69 -5.48
C SER A 398 2.96 -6.30 -6.08
N PHE A 399 3.17 -6.19 -7.38
CA PHE A 399 3.00 -4.94 -8.12
C PHE A 399 1.58 -4.39 -8.01
N LYS A 400 0.58 -5.29 -8.02
CA LYS A 400 -0.84 -4.95 -8.09
C LYS A 400 -1.43 -4.56 -6.73
N ASP A 401 -1.12 -5.33 -5.70
CA ASP A 401 -1.83 -5.28 -4.41
C ASP A 401 -0.95 -4.74 -3.26
N GLY A 402 0.34 -4.48 -3.53
CA GLY A 402 1.27 -4.05 -2.49
C GLY A 402 1.65 -5.20 -1.55
N ALA A 403 1.79 -4.95 -0.26
CA ALA A 403 2.18 -5.97 0.71
C ALA A 403 1.15 -7.12 0.79
N LEU A 404 1.58 -8.34 0.46
CA LEU A 404 0.76 -9.56 0.57
C LEU A 404 0.90 -10.20 1.95
N GLY A 405 2.07 -10.10 2.57
CA GLY A 405 2.29 -10.54 3.93
C GLY A 405 3.70 -10.29 4.44
N THR A 406 3.82 -10.16 5.76
CA THR A 406 5.08 -9.92 6.47
C THR A 406 5.22 -10.95 7.59
N ARG A 407 6.38 -11.59 7.69
CA ARG A 407 6.71 -12.55 8.77
C ARG A 407 8.06 -12.18 9.38
N SER A 408 8.16 -12.28 10.69
CA SER A 408 9.40 -12.04 11.43
C SER A 408 9.80 -13.26 12.25
N VAL A 409 11.10 -13.52 12.37
CA VAL A 409 11.65 -14.63 13.14
C VAL A 409 12.95 -14.21 13.84
N THR A 410 13.17 -14.71 15.06
CA THR A 410 14.46 -14.57 15.74
C THR A 410 15.41 -15.67 15.26
N LEU A 411 16.55 -15.25 14.73
CA LEU A 411 17.58 -16.13 14.19
C LEU A 411 18.36 -16.82 15.32
N GLY A 412 18.72 -18.08 15.10
CA GLY A 412 19.67 -18.82 15.93
C GLY A 412 21.09 -18.77 15.36
N GLU A 413 21.93 -19.74 15.72
CA GLU A 413 23.32 -19.84 15.26
C GLU A 413 23.46 -19.83 13.73
N PRO A 414 24.61 -19.40 13.18
CA PRO A 414 24.83 -19.34 11.74
C PRO A 414 24.63 -20.69 11.02
N THR A 415 23.87 -20.65 9.93
CA THR A 415 23.61 -21.80 9.05
C THR A 415 24.30 -21.70 7.69
N GLY A 416 25.00 -20.59 7.40
CA GLY A 416 25.66 -20.37 6.11
C GLY A 416 24.65 -20.39 4.97
N ASP A 417 25.00 -21.05 3.86
CA ASP A 417 24.17 -21.12 2.64
C ASP A 417 22.85 -21.93 2.80
N ALA A 418 22.59 -22.51 3.98
CA ALA A 418 21.42 -23.33 4.22
C ALA A 418 20.30 -22.50 4.89
N PRO A 419 19.16 -22.27 4.23
CA PRO A 419 18.04 -21.58 4.86
C PRO A 419 17.53 -22.37 6.05
N SER A 420 17.43 -21.71 7.20
CA SER A 420 16.94 -22.28 8.45
C SER A 420 15.45 -22.06 8.64
N HIS A 421 14.89 -21.04 7.98
CA HIS A 421 13.48 -20.69 8.04
C HIS A 421 12.91 -20.53 6.63
N MET A 422 11.99 -21.40 6.25
CA MET A 422 11.13 -21.17 5.09
C MET A 422 9.98 -20.27 5.52
N MET A 423 9.92 -19.08 4.95
CA MET A 423 9.08 -17.99 5.43
C MET A 423 7.79 -17.91 4.64
N PHE A 424 7.81 -18.06 3.31
CA PHE A 424 6.61 -18.00 2.48
C PHE A 424 6.65 -19.02 1.35
N ASP A 425 5.48 -19.57 1.02
CA ASP A 425 5.21 -20.13 -0.30
C ASP A 425 4.39 -19.08 -1.07
N VAL A 426 4.99 -18.50 -2.10
CA VAL A 426 4.37 -17.50 -2.98
C VAL A 426 3.86 -18.22 -4.21
N GLU A 427 2.57 -18.12 -4.49
CA GLU A 427 1.93 -18.79 -5.61
C GLU A 427 1.63 -17.80 -6.74
N VAL A 428 2.24 -18.00 -7.90
CA VAL A 428 1.91 -17.29 -9.14
C VAL A 428 1.00 -18.19 -9.98
N THR A 429 -0.20 -17.71 -10.26
CA THR A 429 -1.20 -18.42 -11.07
C THR A 429 -1.61 -17.59 -12.28
N GLU A 430 -2.04 -18.26 -13.33
CA GLU A 430 -2.68 -17.62 -14.48
C GLU A 430 -4.18 -17.95 -14.44
N ASP A 431 -5.02 -16.93 -14.43
CA ASP A 431 -6.46 -17.10 -14.51
C ASP A 431 -6.84 -17.67 -15.89
N ASN A 432 -7.59 -18.78 -15.90
CA ASN A 432 -7.88 -19.51 -17.12
C ASN A 432 -8.85 -18.79 -18.06
N GLU A 433 -9.62 -17.81 -17.56
CA GLU A 433 -10.61 -17.08 -18.34
C GLU A 433 -10.04 -15.78 -18.93
N SER A 434 -9.30 -15.01 -18.13
CA SER A 434 -8.73 -13.72 -18.48
C SER A 434 -7.28 -13.80 -18.98
N GLY A 435 -6.55 -14.87 -18.64
CA GLY A 435 -5.11 -14.97 -18.86
C GLY A 435 -4.29 -14.01 -17.99
N GLU A 436 -4.91 -13.38 -16.99
CA GLU A 436 -4.24 -12.48 -16.04
C GLU A 436 -3.39 -13.31 -15.06
N LEU A 437 -2.16 -12.85 -14.83
CA LEU A 437 -1.31 -13.44 -13.80
C LEU A 437 -1.64 -12.82 -12.45
N GLU A 438 -1.80 -13.65 -11.44
CA GLU A 438 -2.05 -13.27 -10.06
C GLU A 438 -1.00 -13.89 -9.15
N VAL A 439 -0.72 -13.20 -8.04
CA VAL A 439 0.20 -13.66 -7.01
C VAL A 439 -0.49 -13.65 -5.66
N SER A 440 -0.30 -14.72 -4.89
CA SER A 440 -0.81 -14.84 -3.53
C SER A 440 0.21 -15.56 -2.64
N ILE A 441 0.00 -15.53 -1.32
CA ILE A 441 0.84 -16.24 -0.35
C ILE A 441 0.03 -17.34 0.36
N ARG A 442 0.69 -18.42 0.75
CA ARG A 442 0.10 -19.55 1.49
C ARG A 442 0.55 -19.65 2.95
#